data_AF-C0BDU9-F1
#
_entry.id   AF-C0BDU9-F1
#
_cell.length_a   1.000
_cell.length_b   1.000
_cell.length_c   1.000
_cell.angle_alpha   90.00
_cell.angle_beta   90.00
_cell.angle_gamma   90.00
#
_symmetry.space_group_name_H-M   'P 1'
#
loop_
_entity.id
_entity.type
_entity.pdbx_description
1 polymer ?
#
loop_
_entity_poly.entity_id
_entity_poly.type
_entity_poly.pdbx_seq_one_letter_code
_entity_poly.pdbx_strand_id
1 'polypeptide(L)' 'MIYVGIDVAKDKHDCFITNSDGEVLFKAFTIANNLTGFTELYQKLNPLWKMYQK' A
#
# COMPACT_ATOMS: atom_id res chain seq x y z
N MET A 1 2.09 -14.01 -0.80
CA MET A 1 0.98 -13.13 -1.26
C MET A 1 1.18 -11.73 -0.68
N ILE A 2 0.74 -10.68 -1.36
CA ILE A 2 0.80 -9.30 -0.84
C ILE A 2 -0.54 -8.95 -0.21
N TYR A 3 -0.52 -8.34 0.99
CA TYR A 3 -1.69 -7.81 1.66
C TYR A 3 -1.52 -6.32 1.91
N VAL A 4 -2.60 -5.57 1.70
CA VAL A 4 -2.65 -4.12 1.90
C VAL A 4 -3.76 -3.82 2.90
N GLY A 5 -3.40 -3.32 4.07
CA GLY A 5 -4.36 -2.77 5.04
C GLY A 5 -4.56 -1.29 4.76
N ILE A 6 -5.82 -0.84 4.70
CA ILE A 6 -6.19 0.56 4.48
C ILE A 6 -7.19 0.95 5.56
N ASP A 7 -6.79 1.87 6.44
CA ASP A 7 -7.66 2.56 7.37
C ASP A 7 -8.19 3.83 6.71
N VAL A 8 -9.51 3.86 6.47
CA VAL A 8 -10.16 4.81 5.57
C VAL A 8 -10.74 5.98 6.36
N ALA A 9 -10.34 7.20 6.02
CA ALA A 9 -10.97 8.43 6.53
C ALA A 9 -11.34 9.40 5.41
N LYS A 10 -12.08 10.46 5.76
CA LYS A 10 -12.66 11.40 4.79
C LYS A 10 -11.61 12.03 3.86
N ASP A 11 -10.51 12.51 4.45
CA ASP A 11 -9.52 13.33 3.74
C ASP A 11 -8.20 12.60 3.50
N LYS A 12 -7.96 11.50 4.22
CA LYS A 12 -6.72 10.72 4.16
C LYS A 12 -6.97 9.25 4.49
N HIS A 13 -6.10 8.37 4.00
CA HIS A 13 -6.11 6.95 4.32
C HIS A 13 -4.75 6.54 4.87
N ASP A 14 -4.74 5.77 5.94
CA ASP A 14 -3.51 5.22 6.52
C ASP A 14 -3.34 3.78 6.02
N CYS A 15 -2.20 3.50 5.40
CA CYS A 15 -1.91 2.29 4.64
C CYS A 15 -0.76 1.50 5.27
N PHE A 16 -0.84 0.18 5.20
CA PHE A 16 0.18 -0.76 5.65
C PHE A 16 0.29 -1.93 4.68
N ILE A 17 1.51 -2.38 4.38
CA ILE A 17 1.74 -3.44 3.38
C ILE A 17 2.60 -4.54 4.01
N THR A 18 2.11 -5.78 3.96
CA THR A 18 2.77 -7.00 4.45
C THR A 18 2.70 -8.13 3.43
N ASN A 19 3.56 -9.14 3.58
CA ASN A 19 3.42 -10.41 2.87
C ASN A 19 2.77 -11.50 3.76
N SER A 20 2.61 -12.71 3.19
CA SER A 20 2.05 -13.89 3.86
C SER A 20 2.87 -14.42 5.04
N ASP A 21 4.15 -14.05 5.11
CA ASP A 21 5.05 -14.46 6.19
C ASP A 21 5.06 -13.44 7.34
N GLY A 22 4.25 -12.38 7.23
CA GLY A 22 4.17 -11.30 8.23
C GLY A 22 5.28 -10.27 8.10
N GLU A 23 6.08 -10.30 7.04
CA GLU A 23 7.13 -9.30 6.82
C GLU A 23 6.54 -7.98 6.35
N VAL A 24 6.96 -6.90 7.02
CA VAL A 24 6.55 -5.54 6.68
C VAL A 24 7.28 -5.08 5.41
N LEU A 25 6.57 -5.05 4.29
CA LEU A 25 7.10 -4.57 3.01
C LEU A 25 7.16 -3.04 2.98
N PHE A 26 6.21 -2.38 3.64
CA PHE A 26 6.23 -0.93 3.88
C PHE A 26 5.68 -0.64 5.28
N LYS A 27 6.43 0.18 6.05
CA LYS A 27 5.92 0.76 7.30
C LYS A 27 4.67 1.60 7.03
N ALA A 28 3.84 1.81 8.05
CA ALA A 28 2.62 2.60 7.94
C ALA A 28 2.87 3.98 7.28
N PHE A 29 2.04 4.34 6.32
CA PHE A 29 2.12 5.61 5.59
C PHE A 29 0.72 6.16 5.29
N THR A 30 0.61 7.48 5.16
CA THR A 30 -0.66 8.15 4.86
C THR A 30 -0.71 8.58 3.40
N ILE A 31 -1.86 8.43 2.75
CA ILE A 31 -2.17 9.01 1.45
C ILE A 31 -3.35 9.97 1.56
N ALA A 32 -3.41 11.01 0.72
CA ALA A 32 -4.59 11.86 0.62
C ALA A 32 -5.74 11.12 -0.10
N ASN A 33 -6.99 11.44 0.25
CA ASN A 33 -8.16 10.89 -0.44
C ASN A 33 -8.42 11.62 -1.78
N ASN A 34 -7.47 11.52 -2.71
CA ASN A 34 -7.53 12.11 -4.06
C ASN A 34 -6.65 11.31 -5.04
N LEU A 35 -6.71 11.68 -6.32
CA LEU A 35 -5.95 11.01 -7.38
C LEU A 35 -4.44 10.93 -7.09
N THR A 36 -3.85 11.99 -6.53
CA THR A 36 -2.42 12.02 -6.19
C THR A 36 -2.10 10.96 -5.13
N GLY A 37 -2.87 10.90 -4.04
CA GLY A 37 -2.65 9.90 -2.98
C GLY A 37 -2.82 8.47 -3.48
N PHE A 38 -3.82 8.19 -4.32
CA PHE A 38 -3.96 6.86 -4.93
C PHE A 38 -2.88 6.53 -5.97
N THR A 39 -2.33 7.54 -6.65
CA THR A 39 -1.17 7.38 -7.54
C THR A 39 0.08 7.01 -6.75
N GLU A 40 0.30 7.64 -5.58
CA GLU A 40 1.39 7.28 -4.68
C GLU A 40 1.27 5.85 -4.17
N LEU A 41 0.06 5.41 -3.79
CA LEU A 41 -0.21 4.01 -3.41
C LEU A 41 0.12 3.05 -4.55
N TYR A 42 -0.33 3.35 -5.78
CA TYR A 42 -0.03 2.54 -6.96
C TYR A 42 1.47 2.43 -7.23
N GLN A 43 2.21 3.54 -7.14
CA GLN A 43 3.66 3.55 -7.34
C GLN A 43 4.40 2.66 -6.33
N LYS A 44 3.91 2.55 -5.09
CA LYS A 44 4.46 1.64 -4.08
C LYS A 44 4.12 0.17 -4.37
N LEU A 45 2.91 -0.12 -4.85
CA LEU A 45 2.46 -1.50 -5.11
C LEU A 45 3.00 -2.11 -6.41
N ASN A 46 3.16 -1.30 -7.46
CA ASN A 46 3.59 -1.75 -8.78
C ASN A 46 4.90 -2.58 -8.79
N PRO A 47 6.01 -2.14 -8.14
CA PRO A 47 7.23 -2.94 -8.13
C PRO A 47 7.07 -4.25 -7.33
N LEU A 48 6.27 -4.25 -6.25
CA LEU A 48 5.99 -5.47 -5.49
C LEU A 48 5.24 -6.48 -6.35
N TRP A 49 4.23 -6.05 -7.11
CA TRP A 49 3.47 -6.95 -7.97
C TRP A 49 4.38 -7.66 -8.98
N LYS A 50 5.31 -6.94 -9.61
CA LYS A 50 6.29 -7.53 -10.55
C LYS A 50 7.19 -8.57 -9.89
N MET A 51 7.55 -8.37 -8.62
CA MET A 51 8.41 -9.31 -7.89
C MET A 51 7.69 -10.60 -7.52
N TYR A 52 6.41 -10.50 -7.11
CA TYR A 52 5.59 -11.64 -6.66
C TYR A 52 4.82 -12.36 -7.78
N GLN A 53 5.08 -12.02 -9.05
CA GLN A 53 4.55 -12.73 -10.23
C GLN A 53 5.52 -13.76 -10.83
N LYS A 54 6.76 -13.85 -10.30
CA LYS A 54 7.70 -14.94 -10.60
C LYS A 54 7.52 -16.08 -9.62
#